data_AF-A0A2C1KR52-F1
#
_entry.id   AF-A0A2C1KR52-F1
#
_cell.length_a   1.000
_cell.length_b   1.000
_cell.length_c   1.000
_cell.angle_alpha   90.00
_cell.angle_beta   90.00
_cell.angle_gamma   90.00
#
_symmetry.space_group_name_H-M   'P 1'
#
loop_
_entity.id
_entity.type
_entity.pdbx_description
1 polymer ?
#
loop_
_entity_poly.entity_id
_entity_poly.type
_entity_poly.pdbx_seq_one_letter_code
_entity_poly.pdbx_strand_id
1 'polypeptide(L)'
;MTKHNKAYKFRLYPTEEQAHLIRKTFGCVRFVYNKMLAERKEIYETYKENKEERKKQKFPPPAKYKAQYEWLKEVDSLALTNAQLNLQTAYKNFFSGQSDFPTFKSRKSYT
;
A
#
# COMPACT_ATOMS: atom_id res chain seq x y z
N MET A 1 -3.65 38.56 -12.11
CA MET A 1 -2.48 38.26 -11.26
C MET A 1 -2.04 36.83 -11.50
N THR A 2 -0.81 36.61 -11.95
CA THR A 2 -0.26 35.30 -12.28
C THR A 2 0.13 34.56 -11.00
N LYS A 3 -0.39 33.34 -10.78
CA LYS A 3 -0.10 32.55 -9.58
C LYS A 3 1.24 31.82 -9.75
N HIS A 4 2.26 32.22 -8.98
CA HIS A 4 3.54 31.53 -8.94
C HIS A 4 3.53 30.45 -7.85
N ASN A 5 3.58 29.18 -8.25
CA ASN A 5 3.72 28.07 -7.32
C ASN A 5 5.21 27.92 -6.95
N LYS A 6 5.55 28.04 -5.66
CA LYS A 6 6.89 27.78 -5.13
C LYS A 6 6.91 26.39 -4.50
N ALA A 7 7.98 25.63 -4.73
CA ALA A 7 8.24 24.36 -4.09
C ALA A 7 9.65 24.37 -3.48
N TYR A 8 9.81 23.69 -2.35
CA TYR A 8 11.09 23.59 -1.64
C TYR A 8 11.50 22.13 -1.51
N LYS A 9 12.79 21.85 -1.62
CA LYS A 9 13.38 20.51 -1.49
C LYS A 9 14.43 20.54 -0.38
N PHE A 10 14.27 19.66 0.59
CA PHE A 10 15.19 19.54 1.72
C PHE A 10 15.72 18.11 1.82
N ARG A 11 16.96 17.97 2.29
CA ARG A 11 17.52 16.69 2.69
C ARG A 11 17.28 16.50 4.19
N LEU A 12 16.73 15.35 4.56
CA LEU A 12 16.58 14.96 5.96
C LEU A 12 17.86 14.26 6.44
N TYR A 13 18.26 14.53 7.66
CA TYR A 13 19.36 13.85 8.36
C TYR A 13 18.78 13.19 9.61
N PRO A 14 18.18 12.00 9.48
CA PRO A 14 17.55 11.33 10.60
C PRO A 14 18.61 10.84 11.62
N THR A 15 18.24 10.84 12.89
CA THR A 15 18.99 10.08 13.91
C THR A 15 18.91 8.58 13.62
N GLU A 16 19.76 7.78 14.27
CA GLU A 16 19.74 6.32 14.09
C GLU A 16 18.38 5.71 14.40
N GLU A 17 17.73 6.16 15.48
CA GLU A 17 16.38 5.75 15.88
C GLU A 17 15.34 6.11 14.82
N GLN A 18 15.39 7.34 14.29
CA GLN A 18 14.50 7.78 13.22
C GLN A 18 14.71 6.96 11.95
N ALA A 19 15.97 6.70 11.56
CA ALA A 19 16.29 5.88 10.41
C ALA A 19 15.81 4.43 10.59
N HIS A 20 15.88 3.88 11.80
CA HIS A 20 15.31 2.58 12.13
C HIS A 20 13.77 2.60 11.96
N LEU A 21 13.08 3.58 12.55
CA LEU A 21 11.62 3.72 12.45
C LEU A 21 11.14 3.89 11.01
N ILE A 22 11.84 4.70 10.21
CA ILE A 22 11.55 4.88 8.78
C ILE A 22 11.68 3.56 8.02
N ARG A 23 12.79 2.83 8.23
CA ARG A 23 13.00 1.52 7.58
C ARG A 23 11.94 0.51 7.97
N LYS A 24 11.57 0.47 9.25
CA LYS A 24 10.49 -0.37 9.79
C LYS A 24 9.16 -0.02 9.14
N THR A 25 8.82 1.27 9.09
CA THR A 25 7.59 1.79 8.45
C THR A 25 7.50 1.34 6.99
N PHE A 26 8.56 1.52 6.20
CA PHE A 26 8.57 1.05 4.80
C PHE A 26 8.44 -0.47 4.69
N GLY A 27 9.03 -1.23 5.61
CA GLY A 27 8.86 -2.68 5.70
C GLY A 27 7.40 -3.07 5.93
N CYS A 28 6.77 -2.47 6.94
CA CYS A 28 5.37 -2.74 7.28
C CYS A 28 4.41 -2.36 6.17
N VAL A 29 4.57 -1.18 5.56
CA VAL A 29 3.75 -0.71 4.43
C VAL A 29 3.88 -1.66 3.25
N ARG A 30 5.10 -2.08 2.90
CA ARG A 30 5.34 -3.03 1.81
C ARG A 30 4.69 -4.39 2.11
N PHE A 31 4.81 -4.89 3.33
CA PHE A 31 4.20 -6.15 3.74
C PHE A 31 2.67 -6.09 3.61
N VAL A 32 2.03 -5.07 4.20
CA VAL A 32 0.56 -4.93 4.15
C VAL A 32 0.07 -4.83 2.71
N TYR A 33 0.72 -4.01 1.88
CA TYR A 33 0.38 -3.91 0.46
C TYR A 33 0.44 -5.27 -0.24
N ASN A 34 1.56 -5.99 -0.08
CA ASN A 34 1.76 -7.27 -0.76
C ASN A 34 0.81 -8.35 -0.24
N LYS A 35 0.55 -8.41 1.07
CA LYS A 35 -0.40 -9.35 1.66
C LYS A 35 -1.81 -9.12 1.10
N MET A 36 -2.27 -7.87 1.07
CA MET A 36 -3.55 -7.51 0.48
C MET A 36 -3.62 -7.81 -1.01
N LEU A 37 -2.54 -7.56 -1.76
CA LEU A 37 -2.49 -7.86 -3.18
C LEU A 37 -2.57 -9.36 -3.46
N ALA A 38 -1.91 -10.20 -2.66
CA ALA A 38 -1.99 -11.65 -2.80
C ALA A 38 -3.44 -12.14 -2.63
N GLU A 39 -4.10 -11.74 -1.53
CA GLU A 39 -5.50 -12.11 -1.27
C GLU A 39 -6.44 -11.58 -2.37
N ARG A 40 -6.19 -10.37 -2.88
CA ARG A 40 -6.99 -9.81 -3.99
C ARG A 40 -6.77 -10.54 -5.31
N LYS A 41 -5.55 -11.02 -5.59
CA LYS A 41 -5.25 -11.81 -6.78
C LYS A 41 -6.01 -13.13 -6.75
N GLU A 42 -5.98 -13.84 -5.62
CA GLU A 42 -6.74 -15.09 -5.44
C GLU A 42 -8.23 -14.90 -5.72
N ILE A 43 -8.83 -13.84 -5.15
CA ILE A 43 -10.23 -13.48 -5.40
C ILE A 43 -10.46 -13.13 -6.88
N TYR A 44 -9.56 -12.34 -7.49
CA TYR A 44 -9.70 -11.94 -8.88
C TYR A 44 -9.68 -13.15 -9.83
N GLU A 45 -8.76 -14.08 -9.64
CA GLU A 45 -8.68 -15.30 -10.47
C GLU A 45 -9.89 -16.21 -10.26
N THR A 46 -10.35 -16.37 -9.01
CA THR A 46 -11.52 -17.21 -8.69
C THR A 46 -12.81 -16.69 -9.32
N TYR A 47 -12.99 -15.37 -9.34
CA TYR A 47 -14.22 -14.71 -9.81
C TYR A 47 -13.99 -13.87 -11.07
N LYS A 48 -13.02 -14.24 -11.90
CA LYS A 48 -12.65 -13.48 -13.10
C LYS A 48 -13.81 -13.40 -14.08
N GLU A 49 -14.45 -14.54 -14.33
CA GLU A 49 -15.57 -14.71 -15.26
C GLU A 49 -16.90 -14.18 -14.69
N ASN A 50 -17.07 -14.17 -13.37
CA ASN A 50 -18.30 -13.69 -12.72
C ASN A 50 -18.11 -12.32 -12.07
N LYS A 51 -18.37 -11.26 -12.84
CA LYS A 51 -18.23 -9.87 -12.41
C LYS A 51 -19.13 -9.50 -11.22
N GLU A 52 -20.33 -10.06 -11.13
CA GLU A 52 -21.27 -9.75 -10.06
C GLU A 52 -20.86 -10.39 -8.74
N GLU A 53 -20.42 -11.65 -8.76
CA GLU A 53 -19.83 -12.31 -7.59
C GLU A 53 -18.57 -11.59 -7.11
N ARG A 54 -17.69 -11.16 -8.03
CA ARG A 54 -16.47 -10.42 -7.68
C ARG A 54 -16.75 -9.12 -6.94
N LYS A 55 -17.81 -8.38 -7.31
CA LYS A 55 -18.19 -7.13 -6.63
C LYS A 55 -18.68 -7.34 -5.20
N LYS A 56 -19.22 -8.52 -4.88
CA LYS A 56 -19.73 -8.86 -3.53
C LYS A 56 -18.61 -9.16 -2.54
N GLN A 57 -17.40 -9.46 -3.04
CA GLN A 57 -16.27 -9.85 -2.19
C GLN A 57 -15.77 -8.67 -1.34
N LYS A 58 -15.73 -8.88 -0.02
CA LYS A 58 -15.22 -7.89 0.93
C LYS A 58 -13.72 -8.09 1.11
N PHE A 59 -12.97 -7.01 1.00
CA PHE A 59 -11.53 -7.05 1.25
C PHE A 59 -11.23 -6.75 2.72
N PRO A 60 -10.32 -7.52 3.34
CA PRO A 60 -10.02 -7.32 4.76
C PRO A 60 -9.34 -5.97 5.01
N PRO A 61 -9.73 -5.27 6.10
CA PRO A 61 -9.09 -4.03 6.49
C PRO A 61 -7.70 -4.28 7.10
N PRO A 62 -6.80 -3.29 7.08
CA PRO A 62 -5.49 -3.38 7.71
C PRO A 62 -5.52 -3.81 9.19
N ALA A 63 -6.61 -3.50 9.91
CA ALA A 63 -6.83 -3.91 11.29
C ALA A 63 -6.77 -5.43 11.49
N LYS A 64 -7.23 -6.23 10.51
CA LYS A 64 -7.12 -7.69 10.55
C LYS A 64 -5.67 -8.15 10.67
N TYR A 65 -4.77 -7.50 9.92
CA TYR A 65 -3.35 -7.85 9.93
C TYR A 65 -2.69 -7.45 11.25
N LYS A 66 -3.08 -6.33 11.87
CA LYS A 66 -2.53 -5.92 13.17
C LYS A 66 -2.82 -6.93 14.29
N ALA A 67 -3.94 -7.66 14.20
CA ALA A 67 -4.25 -8.72 15.16
C ALA A 67 -3.38 -9.97 14.96
N GLN A 68 -2.93 -10.24 13.73
CA GLN A 68 -2.11 -11.39 13.38
C GLN A 68 -0.60 -11.10 13.48
N TYR A 69 -0.23 -9.84 13.30
CA TYR A 69 1.15 -9.37 13.18
C TYR A 69 1.34 -8.16 14.09
N GLU A 70 1.69 -8.44 15.35
CA GLU A 70 1.79 -7.42 16.41
C GLU A 70 2.79 -6.31 16.07
N TRP A 71 3.86 -6.63 15.35
CA TRP A 71 4.88 -5.69 14.89
C TRP A 71 4.34 -4.60 13.93
N LEU A 72 3.14 -4.78 13.35
CA LEU A 72 2.46 -3.72 12.61
C LEU A 72 1.93 -2.59 13.51
N LYS A 73 1.84 -2.80 14.83
CA LYS A 73 1.45 -1.77 15.79
C LYS A 73 2.59 -0.83 16.17
N GLU A 74 3.82 -1.19 15.81
CA GLU A 74 5.03 -0.43 16.13
C GLU A 74 5.28 0.74 15.16
N VAL A 75 4.44 0.89 14.13
CA VAL A 75 4.55 1.96 13.12
C VAL A 75 3.25 2.74 13.04
N ASP A 76 3.34 3.93 12.45
CA ASP A 76 2.19 4.81 12.29
C ASP A 76 1.03 4.12 11.54
N SER A 77 -0.16 4.23 12.12
CA SER A 77 -1.35 3.57 11.59
C SER A 77 -1.81 4.14 10.24
N LEU A 78 -1.58 5.43 10.01
CA LEU A 78 -1.93 6.11 8.78
C LEU A 78 -1.04 5.64 7.62
N ALA A 79 0.24 5.36 7.87
CA ALA A 79 1.13 4.75 6.88
C ALA A 79 0.58 3.39 6.36
N LEU A 80 0.06 2.55 7.26
CA LEU A 80 -0.55 1.26 6.87
C LEU A 80 -1.87 1.44 6.13
N THR A 81 -2.71 2.40 6.54
CA THR A 81 -3.94 2.76 5.83
C THR A 81 -3.64 3.28 4.42
N ASN A 82 -2.58 4.06 4.25
CA ASN A 82 -2.13 4.52 2.94
C ASN A 82 -1.70 3.35 2.02
N ALA A 83 -1.19 2.24 2.57
CA ALA A 83 -0.90 1.04 1.79
C ALA A 83 -2.18 0.47 1.14
N GLN A 84 -3.28 0.41 1.90
CA GLN A 84 -4.59 0.00 1.41
C GLN A 84 -5.12 0.97 0.35
N LEU A 85 -5.07 2.28 0.60
CA LEU A 85 -5.54 3.31 -0.34
C LEU A 85 -4.77 3.23 -1.67
N ASN A 86 -3.45 3.08 -1.61
CA ASN A 86 -2.61 2.91 -2.80
C ASN A 86 -3.00 1.67 -3.61
N LEU A 87 -3.33 0.55 -2.94
CA LEU A 87 -3.80 -0.65 -3.62
C LEU A 87 -5.21 -0.47 -4.21
N GLN A 88 -6.11 0.23 -3.52
CA GLN A 88 -7.44 0.56 -4.05
C GLN A 88 -7.33 1.42 -5.31
N THR A 89 -6.49 2.47 -5.30
CA THR A 89 -6.22 3.31 -6.48
C THR A 89 -5.63 2.48 -7.62
N ALA A 90 -4.68 1.58 -7.35
CA ALA A 90 -4.10 0.72 -8.37
C ALA A 90 -5.15 -0.18 -9.05
N TYR A 91 -6.04 -0.80 -8.28
CA TYR A 91 -7.15 -1.58 -8.86
C TYR A 91 -8.17 -0.71 -9.59
N LYS A 92 -8.48 0.49 -9.07
CA LYS A 92 -9.36 1.43 -9.77
C LYS A 92 -8.81 1.80 -11.14
N ASN A 93 -7.52 2.11 -11.23
CA ASN A 93 -6.84 2.44 -12.48
C ASN A 93 -6.78 1.24 -13.44
N PHE A 94 -6.56 0.03 -12.91
CA PHE A 94 -6.64 -1.20 -13.70
C PHE A 94 -8.02 -1.40 -14.33
N PHE A 95 -9.09 -1.31 -13.54
CA PHE A 95 -10.44 -1.48 -14.05
C PHE A 95 -10.93 -0.33 -14.95
N SER A 96 -10.33 0.87 -14.85
CA SER A 96 -10.60 1.99 -15.76
C SER A 96 -9.73 1.99 -17.02
N GLY A 97 -8.83 1.00 -17.18
CA GLY A 97 -7.92 0.90 -18.34
C GLY A 97 -6.77 1.91 -18.34
N GLN A 98 -6.49 2.56 -17.21
CA GLN A 98 -5.41 3.56 -17.07
C GLN A 98 -4.06 2.95 -16.71
N SER A 99 -4.04 1.71 -16.21
CA SER A 99 -2.81 1.01 -15.82
C SER A 99 -2.97 -0.50 -15.93
N ASP A 100 -1.85 -1.21 -15.99
CA ASP A 100 -1.84 -2.67 -15.91
C ASP A 100 -2.22 -3.19 -14.52
N PHE A 101 -2.35 -4.51 -14.41
CA PHE A 101 -2.68 -5.20 -13.17
C PHE A 101 -1.66 -4.89 -12.05
N PRO A 102 -2.08 -4.63 -10.80
CA PRO A 102 -1.17 -4.31 -9.72
C PRO A 102 -0.12 -5.38 -9.43
N THR A 103 1.14 -4.97 -9.26
CA THR A 103 2.29 -5.85 -9.01
C THR A 103 2.79 -5.77 -7.57
N PHE A 104 3.44 -6.83 -7.10
CA PHE A 104 4.06 -6.85 -5.77
C PHE A 104 5.15 -5.78 -5.66
N LYS A 105 5.20 -5.11 -4.51
CA LYS A 105 6.24 -4.14 -4.19
C LYS A 105 7.49 -4.87 -3.72
N SER A 106 8.63 -4.52 -4.32
CA SER A 106 9.94 -5.02 -3.92
C SER A 106 10.65 -4.03 -2.99
N ARG A 107 11.63 -4.51 -2.22
CA ARG A 107 12.57 -3.63 -1.52
C ARG A 107 13.57 -3.11 -2.55
N LYS A 108 13.59 -1.80 -2.78
CA LYS A 108 14.67 -1.16 -3.52
C LYS A 108 15.77 -0.80 -2.52
N SER A 109 16.98 -1.30 -2.76
CA SER A 109 18.17 -0.80 -2.10
C SER A 109 18.61 0.44 -2.87
N TYR A 110 18.55 1.59 -2.24
CA TYR A 110 19.23 2.77 -2.73
C TYR A 110 20.56 2.78 -1.98
N THR A 111 21.60 2.24 -2.63
CA THR A 111 23.00 2.45 -2.22
C THR A 111 23.34 3.92 -2.37
#